data_AF-A0A2U1LZ30-F1
#
_entry.id   AF-A0A2U1LZ30-F1
#
_cell.length_a   1.000
_cell.length_b   1.000
_cell.length_c   1.000
_cell.angle_alpha   90.00
_cell.angle_beta   90.00
_cell.angle_gamma   90.00
#
_symmetry.space_group_name_H-M   'P 1'
#
loop_
_entity.id
_entity.type
_entity.pdbx_description
1 polymer ?
#
loop_
_entity_poly.entity_id
_entity_poly.type
_entity_poly.pdbx_seq_one_letter_code
_entity_poly.pdbx_strand_id
1 'polypeptide(L)'
;MNLDELVTEVFKIIKPTTADDNARKTAFNHIVQVIKKTKKIDEMPELRIIPYGSSESELHTKTSDIDVSIHVTQPSPDLLQNVAEACIKDEDTCKEVKVHPEGRVPVVKLTIKAPYEINCDITINNDMGVFSTVILKEIAKKRPQIKDLVLLVKRWCTAADLCDRHATLPCYPLSEFANLKITDSHPEEVIRAAIGEYFGREEEPTGEGAGKLFFEFITMFQDLEKKSKDAYISTFEGKWTNYVKKQNQHTILLIEDPFERMRGGPLKSPFARIKDRRPENILLNTDHRHLKRISDAFKNTYKEIIGKNKRTSILHKMMGPNVEKRRAQTGFNIRATLDPATKKILKQAPKLL
;
A
#
# COMPACT_ATOMS: atom_id res chain seq x y z
N MET A 1 11.36 -2.48 -25.93
CA MET A 1 10.69 -2.18 -24.67
C MET A 1 9.22 -2.52 -24.70
N ASN A 2 8.99 -3.79 -24.40
CA ASN A 2 7.73 -4.35 -23.94
C ASN A 2 7.45 -3.94 -22.47
N LEU A 3 6.34 -4.41 -21.89
CA LEU A 3 5.93 -4.04 -20.53
C LEU A 3 6.92 -4.54 -19.46
N ASP A 4 7.51 -5.72 -19.62
CA ASP A 4 8.49 -6.26 -18.67
C ASP A 4 9.83 -5.52 -18.71
N GLU A 5 10.28 -5.12 -19.89
CA GLU A 5 11.43 -4.23 -20.06
C GLU A 5 11.18 -2.88 -19.37
N LEU A 6 9.96 -2.33 -19.47
CA LEU A 6 9.59 -1.09 -18.76
C LEU A 6 9.61 -1.26 -17.24
N VAL A 7 8.99 -2.32 -16.75
CA VAL A 7 8.96 -2.67 -15.34
C VAL A 7 10.37 -2.83 -14.78
N THR A 8 11.27 -3.43 -15.54
CA THR A 8 12.69 -3.57 -15.16
C THR A 8 13.35 -2.20 -14.96
N GLU A 9 13.14 -1.26 -15.88
CA GLU A 9 13.67 0.11 -15.74
C GLU A 9 13.05 0.85 -14.56
N VAL A 10 11.75 0.68 -14.33
CA VAL A 10 11.06 1.25 -13.15
C VAL A 10 11.67 0.70 -11.86
N PHE A 11 11.93 -0.61 -11.79
CA PHE A 11 12.52 -1.25 -10.61
C PHE A 11 13.92 -0.75 -10.26
N LYS A 12 14.76 -0.46 -11.26
CA LYS A 12 16.08 0.17 -11.01
C LYS A 12 15.97 1.50 -10.26
N ILE A 13 14.86 2.22 -10.45
CA ILE A 13 14.60 3.50 -9.83
C ILE A 13 13.99 3.32 -8.44
N ILE A 14 12.99 2.46 -8.30
CA ILE A 14 12.15 2.42 -7.09
C ILE A 14 12.57 1.39 -6.04
N LYS A 15 13.21 0.27 -6.43
CA LYS A 15 13.56 -0.78 -5.47
C LYS A 15 14.70 -0.32 -4.57
N PRO A 16 14.57 -0.43 -3.24
CA PRO A 16 15.65 -0.10 -2.31
C PRO A 16 16.86 -1.03 -2.52
N THR A 17 18.04 -0.48 -2.27
CA THR A 17 19.30 -1.22 -2.18
C THR A 17 19.61 -1.55 -0.72
N THR A 18 20.56 -2.46 -0.48
CA THR A 18 21.03 -2.75 0.90
C THR A 18 21.57 -1.50 1.61
N ALA A 19 22.14 -0.55 0.86
CA ALA A 19 22.58 0.73 1.42
C ALA A 19 21.39 1.58 1.89
N ASP A 20 20.31 1.62 1.10
CA ASP A 20 19.05 2.30 1.48
C ASP A 20 18.45 1.66 2.74
N ASP A 21 18.44 0.33 2.83
CA ASP A 21 17.93 -0.40 4.00
C ASP A 21 18.76 -0.10 5.27
N ASN A 22 20.10 -0.09 5.15
CA ASN A 22 20.99 0.23 6.26
C ASN A 22 20.88 1.70 6.68
N ALA A 23 20.70 2.61 5.72
CA ALA A 23 20.41 4.02 5.97
C ALA A 23 19.12 4.17 6.79
N ARG A 24 18.05 3.46 6.43
CA ARG A 24 16.78 3.45 7.17
C ARG A 24 16.92 2.95 8.60
N LYS A 25 17.63 1.83 8.81
CA LYS A 25 17.91 1.30 10.15
C LYS A 25 18.67 2.30 11.02
N THR A 26 19.67 2.98 10.44
CA THR A 26 20.46 3.98 11.17
C THR A 26 19.63 5.23 11.48
N ALA A 27 18.85 5.71 10.51
CA ALA A 27 17.94 6.83 10.68
C ALA A 27 16.89 6.55 11.78
N PHE A 28 16.31 5.34 11.78
CA PHE A 28 15.42 4.89 12.85
C PHE A 28 16.10 4.92 14.22
N ASN A 29 17.33 4.41 14.33
CA ASN A 29 18.08 4.44 15.60
C ASN A 29 18.30 5.87 16.11
N HIS A 30 18.60 6.83 15.23
CA HIS A 30 18.73 8.24 15.62
C HIS A 30 17.40 8.80 16.14
N ILE A 31 16.28 8.54 15.47
CA ILE A 31 14.95 8.96 15.94
C ILE A 31 14.61 8.33 17.29
N VAL A 32 14.96 7.05 17.51
CA VAL A 32 14.81 6.41 18.84
C VAL A 32 15.59 7.17 19.92
N GLN A 33 16.82 7.62 19.63
CA GLN A 33 17.59 8.43 20.59
C GLN A 33 16.93 9.78 20.88
N VAL A 34 16.41 10.47 19.86
CA VAL A 34 15.69 11.74 20.03
C VAL A 34 14.45 11.55 20.91
N ILE A 35 13.65 10.52 20.63
CA ILE A 35 12.43 10.23 21.40
C ILE A 35 12.79 9.93 22.86
N LYS A 36 13.81 9.11 23.11
CA LYS A 36 14.25 8.73 24.46
C LYS A 36 14.72 9.93 25.29
N LYS A 37 15.54 10.85 24.73
CA LYS A 37 15.98 12.10 25.42
C LYS A 37 14.85 12.92 26.07
N THR A 38 13.59 12.71 25.67
CA THR A 38 12.43 13.31 26.33
C THR A 38 12.30 12.74 27.75
N LYS A 39 12.64 13.52 28.79
CA LYS A 39 12.59 13.09 30.21
C LYS A 39 11.27 12.39 30.62
N LYS A 40 10.13 12.86 30.08
CA LYS A 40 8.80 12.25 30.33
C LYS A 40 8.64 10.84 29.74
N ILE A 41 9.42 10.49 28.73
CA ILE A 41 9.40 9.20 28.02
C ILE A 41 10.41 8.22 28.63
N ASP A 42 11.61 8.69 28.99
CA ASP A 42 12.64 7.86 29.65
C ASP A 42 12.18 7.31 31.01
N GLU A 43 11.28 8.01 31.70
CA GLU A 43 10.73 7.59 33.00
C GLU A 43 9.48 6.69 32.89
N MET A 44 9.00 6.38 31.67
CA MET A 44 7.79 5.58 31.48
C MET A 44 8.06 4.08 31.63
N PRO A 45 7.41 3.39 32.59
CA PRO A 45 7.44 1.94 32.62
C PRO A 45 6.78 1.41 31.34
N GLU A 46 7.44 0.47 30.66
CA GLU A 46 6.93 -0.22 29.45
C GLU A 46 6.94 0.57 28.13
N LEU A 47 7.74 1.64 28.02
CA LEU A 47 7.98 2.31 26.74
C LEU A 47 8.49 1.33 25.68
N ARG A 48 7.77 1.22 24.55
CA ARG A 48 8.25 0.54 23.35
C ARG A 48 8.18 1.47 22.15
N ILE A 49 9.29 1.62 21.44
CA ILE A 49 9.35 2.37 20.18
C ILE A 49 9.52 1.34 19.07
N ILE A 50 8.46 1.14 18.29
CA ILE A 50 8.34 0.04 17.34
C ILE A 50 8.29 0.63 15.93
N PRO A 51 9.23 0.27 15.03
CA PRO A 51 9.08 0.61 13.63
C PRO A 51 7.93 -0.23 13.07
N TYR A 52 7.14 0.35 12.18
CA TYR A 52 6.12 -0.37 11.43
C TYR A 52 6.13 0.12 9.98
N GLY A 53 5.09 -0.23 9.24
CA GLY A 53 4.88 0.36 7.94
C GLY A 53 5.55 -0.43 6.82
N SER A 54 5.64 0.21 5.67
CA SER A 54 6.22 -0.43 4.47
C SER A 54 7.71 -0.73 4.58
N SER A 55 8.43 0.00 5.44
CA SER A 55 9.85 -0.25 5.72
C SER A 55 10.02 -1.63 6.37
N GLU A 56 9.19 -1.95 7.37
CA GLU A 56 9.25 -3.21 8.12
C GLU A 56 8.58 -4.40 7.41
N SER A 57 7.56 -4.15 6.59
CA SER A 57 6.89 -5.17 5.78
C SER A 57 7.63 -5.51 4.48
N GLU A 58 8.77 -4.87 4.22
CA GLU A 58 9.56 -4.93 2.97
C GLU A 58 8.82 -4.47 1.71
N LEU A 59 7.76 -3.68 1.85
CA LEU A 59 6.96 -3.15 0.75
C LEU A 59 7.32 -1.69 0.43
N HIS A 60 8.49 -1.21 0.85
CA HIS A 60 8.93 0.16 0.68
C HIS A 60 9.70 0.39 -0.63
N THR A 61 9.56 1.59 -1.18
CA THR A 61 10.40 2.14 -2.25
C THR A 61 11.57 2.94 -1.64
N LYS A 62 12.56 3.31 -2.45
CA LYS A 62 13.66 4.21 -2.04
C LYS A 62 13.20 5.50 -1.36
N THR A 63 12.03 6.01 -1.72
CA THR A 63 11.49 7.29 -1.23
C THR A 63 10.36 7.11 -0.21
N SER A 64 10.10 5.88 0.26
CA SER A 64 9.07 5.66 1.28
C SER A 64 9.52 6.23 2.62
N ASP A 65 8.53 6.58 3.43
CA ASP A 65 8.73 7.12 4.78
C ASP A 65 9.13 6.00 5.76
N ILE A 66 9.63 6.38 6.93
CA ILE A 66 9.77 5.49 8.10
C ILE A 66 8.59 5.74 9.02
N ASP A 67 7.86 4.67 9.37
CA ASP A 67 6.74 4.76 10.29
C ASP A 67 7.17 4.24 11.68
N VAL A 68 6.89 5.01 12.73
CA VAL A 68 7.26 4.69 14.11
C VAL A 68 6.05 4.82 15.02
N SER A 69 5.83 3.83 15.87
CA SER A 69 4.79 3.86 16.90
C SER A 69 5.43 3.81 18.29
N ILE A 70 5.04 4.75 19.14
CA ILE A 70 5.40 4.80 20.55
C ILE A 70 4.26 4.14 21.34
N HIS A 71 4.55 3.03 22.02
CA HIS A 71 3.58 2.30 22.83
C HIS A 71 3.82 2.53 24.32
N VAL A 72 2.76 2.97 25.00
CA VAL A 72 2.72 3.26 26.44
C VAL A 72 1.34 2.92 27.03
N THR A 73 1.32 2.46 28.29
CA THR A 73 0.12 1.93 28.95
C THR A 73 -0.93 3.01 29.26
N GLN A 74 -0.54 4.27 29.40
CA GLN A 74 -1.43 5.43 29.59
C GLN A 74 -0.81 6.69 28.97
N PRO A 75 -1.03 6.97 27.67
CA PRO A 75 -0.42 8.14 27.05
C PRO A 75 -1.00 9.43 27.64
N SER A 76 -0.12 10.33 28.09
CA SER A 76 -0.53 11.70 28.40
C SER A 76 -1.14 12.34 27.15
N PRO A 77 -2.22 13.16 27.28
CA PRO A 77 -2.80 13.90 26.14
C PRO A 77 -1.77 14.72 25.37
N ASP A 78 -0.73 15.22 26.05
CA ASP A 78 0.31 16.05 25.46
C ASP A 78 1.47 15.22 24.87
N LEU A 79 1.45 13.89 24.96
CA LEU A 79 2.60 13.06 24.57
C LEU A 79 3.02 13.30 23.12
N LEU A 80 2.07 13.39 22.20
CA LEU A 80 2.34 13.69 20.79
C LEU A 80 3.05 15.05 20.61
N GLN A 81 2.60 16.06 21.36
CA GLN A 81 3.19 17.40 21.33
C GLN A 81 4.59 17.42 21.96
N ASN A 82 4.79 16.72 23.09
CA ASN A 82 6.09 16.59 23.74
C ASN A 82 7.12 15.92 22.82
N VAL A 83 6.72 14.88 22.06
CA VAL A 83 7.57 14.22 21.04
C VAL A 83 7.95 15.21 19.94
N ALA A 84 6.98 15.97 19.43
CA ALA A 84 7.25 16.99 18.42
C ALA A 84 8.25 18.05 18.90
N GLU A 85 8.09 18.54 20.13
CA GLU A 85 9.03 19.49 20.75
C GLU A 85 10.43 18.92 20.92
N ALA A 86 10.56 17.63 21.28
CA ALA A 86 11.85 16.96 21.35
C ALA A 86 12.52 16.88 19.98
N CYS A 87 11.75 16.52 18.94
CA CYS A 87 12.24 16.52 17.56
C CYS A 87 12.64 17.92 17.08
N ILE A 88 11.88 18.97 17.43
CA ILE A 88 12.23 20.36 17.09
C ILE A 88 13.54 20.79 17.76
N LYS A 89 13.77 20.38 19.02
CA LYS A 89 14.99 20.73 19.76
C LYS A 89 16.23 20.01 19.23
N ASP A 90 16.09 18.83 18.63
CA ASP A 90 17.19 18.08 18.04
C ASP A 90 17.36 18.44 16.55
N GLU A 91 17.78 19.70 16.30
CA GLU A 91 17.96 20.27 14.96
C GLU A 91 19.05 19.56 14.14
N ASP A 92 19.93 18.80 14.78
CA ASP A 92 20.95 17.99 14.09
C ASP A 92 20.35 16.76 13.42
N THR A 93 19.29 16.18 14.00
CA THR A 93 18.63 14.98 13.49
C THR A 93 17.39 15.29 12.66
N CYS A 94 16.57 16.25 13.08
CA CYS A 94 15.23 16.46 12.54
C CYS A 94 15.09 17.83 11.84
N LYS A 95 14.27 17.87 10.78
CA LYS A 95 13.78 19.10 10.15
C LYS A 95 12.31 18.96 9.75
N GLU A 96 11.65 20.09 9.46
CA GLU A 96 10.27 20.13 8.95
C GLU A 96 9.21 19.43 9.83
N VAL A 97 9.41 19.46 11.16
CA VAL A 97 8.52 18.82 12.12
C VAL A 97 7.13 19.48 12.12
N LYS A 98 6.07 18.68 11.96
CA LYS A 98 4.66 19.11 11.93
C LYS A 98 3.79 18.12 12.69
N VAL A 99 2.83 18.63 13.47
CA VAL A 99 1.87 17.82 14.22
C VAL A 99 0.53 17.81 13.51
N HIS A 100 -0.07 16.62 13.38
CA HIS A 100 -1.39 16.41 12.80
C HIS A 100 -2.28 15.65 13.80
N PRO A 101 -2.95 16.34 14.74
CA PRO A 101 -3.74 15.70 15.79
C PRO A 101 -5.12 15.24 15.32
N GLU A 102 -5.65 15.83 14.24
CA GLU A 102 -7.05 15.69 13.78
C GLU A 102 -7.39 14.36 13.07
N GLY A 103 -6.39 13.49 12.84
CA GLY A 103 -6.57 12.22 12.13
C GLY A 103 -7.08 11.08 13.04
N ARG A 104 -7.63 10.01 12.44
CA ARG A 104 -7.97 8.76 13.17
C ARG A 104 -6.78 8.23 13.99
N VAL A 105 -5.57 8.42 13.45
CA VAL A 105 -4.30 8.19 14.15
C VAL A 105 -3.53 9.52 14.14
N PRO A 106 -3.45 10.23 15.28
CA PRO A 106 -2.62 11.42 15.42
C PRO A 106 -1.16 11.13 15.11
N VAL A 107 -0.49 12.03 14.37
CA VAL A 107 0.87 11.79 13.86
C VAL A 107 1.75 13.04 13.91
N VAL A 108 3.01 12.87 14.28
CA VAL A 108 4.09 13.84 14.05
C VAL A 108 4.80 13.46 12.76
N LYS A 109 4.80 14.36 11.78
CA LYS A 109 5.53 14.20 10.52
C LYS A 109 6.81 15.02 10.57
N LEU A 110 7.93 14.44 10.17
CA LEU A 110 9.22 15.12 10.11
C LEU A 110 10.09 14.56 8.99
N THR A 111 11.23 15.22 8.74
CA THR A 111 12.28 14.70 7.86
C THR A 111 13.55 14.50 8.67
N ILE A 112 14.11 13.29 8.62
CA ILE A 112 15.42 12.96 9.20
C ILE A 112 16.48 13.56 8.26
N LYS A 113 17.38 14.39 8.80
CA LYS A 113 18.38 15.15 8.04
C LYS A 113 19.42 14.24 7.37
N ALA A 114 20.27 14.89 6.57
CA ALA A 114 21.44 14.27 5.94
C ALA A 114 22.26 13.41 6.93
N PRO A 115 22.82 12.27 6.48
CA PRO A 115 22.91 11.84 5.09
C PRO A 115 21.66 11.11 4.55
N TYR A 116 20.61 10.94 5.36
CA TYR A 116 19.48 10.06 5.00
C TYR A 116 18.43 10.77 4.16
N GLU A 117 17.99 11.97 4.57
CA GLU A 117 16.93 12.72 3.90
C GLU A 117 15.63 11.89 3.74
N ILE A 118 15.19 11.27 4.85
CA ILE A 118 14.05 10.34 4.89
C ILE A 118 12.93 10.94 5.74
N ASN A 119 11.71 10.98 5.20
CA ASN A 119 10.54 11.36 5.97
C ASN A 119 10.22 10.31 7.05
N CYS A 120 9.69 10.77 8.18
CA CYS A 120 9.32 9.93 9.31
C CYS A 120 7.96 10.35 9.87
N ASP A 121 7.08 9.38 10.05
CA ASP A 121 5.78 9.53 10.68
C ASP A 121 5.81 8.84 12.07
N ILE A 122 5.65 9.63 13.14
CA ILE A 122 5.64 9.12 14.52
C ILE A 122 4.22 9.19 15.08
N THR A 123 3.73 8.04 15.55
CA THR A 123 2.38 7.85 16.11
C THR A 123 2.45 7.35 17.54
N ILE A 124 1.33 7.43 18.28
CA ILE A 124 1.19 6.91 19.64
C ILE A 124 0.20 5.75 19.62
N ASN A 125 0.56 4.61 20.22
CA ASN A 125 -0.27 3.42 20.39
C ASN A 125 -0.94 2.92 19.08
N ASN A 126 -0.21 2.93 17.96
CA ASN A 126 -0.72 2.41 16.68
C ASN A 126 -0.57 0.88 16.57
N ASP A 127 -1.22 0.14 17.47
CA ASP A 127 -1.18 -1.34 17.50
C ASP A 127 -1.59 -1.98 16.18
N MET A 128 -2.53 -1.34 15.48
CA MET A 128 -3.06 -1.85 14.21
C MET A 128 -2.10 -1.65 13.04
N GLY A 129 -1.35 -0.55 13.02
CA GLY A 129 -0.25 -0.36 12.08
C GLY A 129 0.86 -1.38 12.28
N VAL A 130 1.21 -1.69 13.54
CA VAL A 130 2.19 -2.74 13.87
C VAL A 130 1.66 -4.12 13.46
N PHE A 131 0.40 -4.43 13.77
CA PHE A 131 -0.22 -5.71 13.43
C PHE A 131 -0.30 -5.95 11.92
N SER A 132 -0.80 -4.98 11.15
CA SER A 132 -0.88 -5.09 9.68
C SER A 132 0.50 -5.28 9.05
N THR A 133 1.51 -4.60 9.58
CA THR A 133 2.91 -4.73 9.13
C THR A 133 3.43 -6.15 9.26
N VAL A 134 3.20 -6.81 10.40
CA VAL A 134 3.63 -8.21 10.62
C VAL A 134 2.98 -9.13 9.59
N ILE A 135 1.68 -8.98 9.40
CA ILE A 135 0.92 -9.74 8.42
C ILE A 135 1.48 -9.55 7.00
N LEU A 136 1.71 -8.31 6.59
CA LEU A 136 2.16 -7.99 5.24
C LEU A 136 3.57 -8.51 4.98
N LYS A 137 4.42 -8.49 6.00
CA LYS A 137 5.76 -9.07 5.94
C LYS A 137 5.69 -10.57 5.62
N GLU A 138 4.81 -11.31 6.29
CA GLU A 138 4.65 -12.75 6.05
C GLU A 138 4.08 -13.05 4.66
N ILE A 139 3.15 -12.21 4.17
CA ILE A 139 2.65 -12.31 2.79
C ILE A 139 3.78 -12.05 1.78
N ALA A 140 4.56 -10.97 1.97
CA ALA A 140 5.65 -10.59 1.07
C ALA A 140 6.74 -11.67 1.00
N LYS A 141 7.05 -12.32 2.12
CA LYS A 141 7.99 -13.46 2.18
C LYS A 141 7.49 -14.67 1.39
N LYS A 142 6.20 -15.01 1.56
CA LYS A 142 5.59 -16.19 0.90
C LYS A 142 5.34 -15.97 -0.59
N ARG A 143 5.14 -14.73 -1.02
CA ARG A 143 4.87 -14.37 -2.43
C ARG A 143 5.68 -13.16 -2.86
N PRO A 144 6.96 -13.34 -3.23
CA PRO A 144 7.84 -12.25 -3.67
C PRO A 144 7.31 -11.47 -4.88
N GLN A 145 6.52 -12.11 -5.75
CA GLN A 145 5.87 -11.46 -6.88
C GLN A 145 4.85 -10.38 -6.47
N ILE A 146 4.26 -10.49 -5.27
CA ILE A 146 3.36 -9.46 -4.71
C ILE A 146 4.15 -8.22 -4.34
N LYS A 147 5.33 -8.38 -3.72
CA LYS A 147 6.22 -7.25 -3.39
C LYS A 147 6.51 -6.40 -4.64
N ASP A 148 6.84 -7.06 -5.74
CA ASP A 148 7.11 -6.39 -7.02
C ASP A 148 5.88 -5.66 -7.57
N LEU A 149 4.70 -6.27 -7.49
CA LEU A 149 3.45 -5.60 -7.87
C LEU A 149 3.15 -4.40 -6.97
N VAL A 150 3.32 -4.51 -5.65
CA VAL A 150 3.09 -3.41 -4.68
C VAL A 150 3.93 -2.20 -5.04
N LEU A 151 5.22 -2.40 -5.29
CA LEU A 151 6.14 -1.32 -5.63
C LEU A 151 5.77 -0.66 -6.96
N LEU A 152 5.37 -1.46 -7.96
CA LEU A 152 4.88 -0.92 -9.24
C LEU A 152 3.60 -0.10 -9.07
N VAL A 153 2.64 -0.59 -8.29
CA VAL A 153 1.38 0.12 -8.04
C VAL A 153 1.64 1.41 -7.28
N LYS A 154 2.50 1.42 -6.25
CA LYS A 154 2.93 2.64 -5.57
C LYS A 154 3.50 3.67 -6.54
N ARG A 155 4.43 3.24 -7.40
CA ARG A 155 5.03 4.12 -8.40
C ARG A 155 4.03 4.62 -9.44
N TRP A 156 3.10 3.76 -9.85
CA TRP A 156 2.01 4.11 -10.75
C TRP A 156 1.09 5.15 -10.12
N CYS A 157 0.66 4.98 -8.85
CA CYS A 157 -0.14 5.96 -8.14
C CYS A 157 0.55 7.33 -8.06
N THR A 158 1.87 7.37 -7.80
CA THR A 158 2.63 8.62 -7.82
C THR A 158 2.65 9.24 -9.21
N ALA A 159 2.92 8.45 -10.26
CA ALA A 159 2.95 8.92 -11.64
C ALA A 159 1.57 9.38 -12.16
N ALA A 160 0.50 8.80 -11.59
CA ALA A 160 -0.90 9.09 -11.85
C ALA A 160 -1.43 10.31 -11.08
N ASP A 161 -0.65 10.85 -10.14
CA ASP A 161 -1.10 11.88 -9.19
C ASP A 161 -2.32 11.43 -8.36
N LEU A 162 -2.23 10.19 -7.83
CA LEU A 162 -3.23 9.58 -6.95
C LEU A 162 -2.76 9.50 -5.48
N CYS A 163 -1.59 10.03 -5.15
CA CYS A 163 -1.01 9.96 -3.80
C CYS A 163 -1.33 11.17 -2.91
N ASP A 164 -2.04 12.19 -3.40
CA ASP A 164 -2.27 13.43 -2.63
C ASP A 164 -3.27 13.23 -1.46
N ARG A 165 -3.13 14.05 -0.40
CA ARG A 165 -3.70 13.90 0.97
C ARG A 165 -5.23 13.79 1.09
N HIS A 166 -5.97 13.91 -0.01
CA HIS A 166 -7.43 13.76 -0.06
C HIS A 166 -7.91 12.59 -0.92
N ALA A 167 -7.00 11.93 -1.63
CA ALA A 167 -7.30 10.90 -2.62
C ALA A 167 -6.27 9.77 -2.62
N THR A 168 -5.56 9.56 -1.51
CA THR A 168 -4.69 8.39 -1.37
C THR A 168 -5.61 7.17 -1.43
N LEU A 169 -5.65 6.49 -2.59
CA LEU A 169 -5.79 5.04 -2.59
C LEU A 169 -4.73 4.60 -1.59
N PRO A 170 -5.09 4.10 -0.41
CA PRO A 170 -4.05 3.73 0.52
C PRO A 170 -3.17 2.77 -0.29
N CYS A 171 -1.85 2.88 -0.14
CA CYS A 171 -0.99 1.87 -0.75
C CYS A 171 -1.14 0.52 0.00
N TYR A 172 -1.97 0.54 1.05
CA TYR A 172 -2.34 -0.45 2.05
C TYR A 172 -3.57 -1.33 1.76
N PRO A 173 -4.25 -1.31 0.59
CA PRO A 173 -5.31 -2.29 0.35
C PRO A 173 -5.41 -2.84 -1.06
N LEU A 174 -4.85 -2.16 -2.05
CA LEU A 174 -4.85 -2.66 -3.44
C LEU A 174 -3.72 -3.64 -3.68
N SER A 175 -2.67 -3.57 -2.86
CA SER A 175 -1.57 -4.52 -2.84
C SER A 175 -1.70 -5.59 -1.75
N GLU A 176 -2.71 -5.47 -0.89
CA GLU A 176 -2.94 -6.38 0.24
C GLU A 176 -3.97 -7.44 -0.12
N PHE A 177 -3.61 -8.25 -1.13
CA PHE A 177 -4.22 -9.56 -1.31
C PHE A 177 -3.20 -10.60 -1.76
N ALA A 178 -2.73 -11.33 -0.76
CA ALA A 178 -2.85 -12.78 -0.77
C ALA A 178 -3.25 -13.26 0.65
N ASN A 179 -4.39 -12.72 1.09
CA ASN A 179 -5.49 -13.46 1.71
C ASN A 179 -5.25 -13.98 3.17
N LEU A 180 -6.02 -13.45 4.13
CA LEU A 180 -6.02 -13.87 5.55
C LEU A 180 -7.44 -13.94 6.12
N LYS A 181 -7.69 -14.99 6.90
CA LYS A 181 -8.77 -15.10 7.89
C LYS A 181 -8.22 -15.63 9.21
N ILE A 182 -7.79 -14.74 10.11
CA ILE A 182 -7.32 -15.13 11.44
C ILE A 182 -8.53 -15.48 12.32
N THR A 183 -8.60 -16.73 12.77
CA THR A 183 -9.21 -17.12 14.06
C THR A 183 -8.32 -18.20 14.70
N ASP A 184 -8.32 -18.24 16.03
CA ASP A 184 -7.36 -18.83 17.00
C ASP A 184 -6.97 -20.33 16.90
N SER A 185 -6.76 -20.84 15.69
CA SER A 185 -6.16 -22.15 15.46
C SER A 185 -5.39 -22.11 14.13
N HIS A 186 -4.06 -22.05 14.23
CA HIS A 186 -3.07 -22.24 13.15
C HIS A 186 -3.08 -21.19 12.01
N PRO A 187 -2.37 -20.05 12.18
CA PRO A 187 -2.14 -19.02 11.15
C PRO A 187 -1.64 -19.55 9.79
N GLU A 188 -1.03 -20.73 9.77
CA GLU A 188 -0.45 -21.35 8.56
C GLU A 188 -1.51 -21.92 7.60
N GLU A 189 -2.60 -22.51 8.10
CA GLU A 189 -3.67 -23.09 7.27
C GLU A 189 -4.54 -22.02 6.61
N VAL A 190 -4.73 -20.91 7.32
CA VAL A 190 -5.43 -19.72 6.85
C VAL A 190 -4.71 -19.13 5.65
N ILE A 191 -3.39 -18.94 5.76
CA ILE A 191 -2.56 -18.44 4.67
C ILE A 191 -2.60 -19.44 3.50
N ARG A 192 -2.61 -20.75 3.75
CA ARG A 192 -2.69 -21.81 2.73
C ARG A 192 -4.02 -21.80 1.96
N ALA A 193 -5.16 -21.73 2.63
CA ALA A 193 -6.49 -21.75 2.02
C ALA A 193 -6.78 -20.49 1.19
N ALA A 194 -6.31 -19.36 1.70
CA ALA A 194 -6.49 -18.06 1.08
C ALA A 194 -5.62 -17.91 -0.21
N ILE A 195 -4.55 -18.70 -0.32
CA ILE A 195 -3.65 -18.74 -1.48
C ILE A 195 -4.19 -19.63 -2.62
N GLY A 196 -4.91 -20.72 -2.33
CA GLY A 196 -5.35 -21.72 -3.32
C GLY A 196 -6.56 -21.33 -4.19
N GLU A 197 -7.52 -20.57 -3.67
CA GLU A 197 -8.74 -20.22 -4.44
C GLU A 197 -8.57 -19.02 -5.38
N TYR A 198 -7.65 -18.08 -5.10
CA TYR A 198 -7.57 -16.79 -5.82
C TYR A 198 -7.13 -16.92 -7.28
N PHE A 199 -6.33 -17.93 -7.60
CA PHE A 199 -5.87 -18.15 -8.98
C PHE A 199 -6.72 -19.17 -9.74
N GLY A 200 -7.68 -19.83 -9.10
CA GLY A 200 -8.28 -21.07 -9.63
C GLY A 200 -7.20 -22.11 -9.97
N ARG A 201 -6.04 -22.04 -9.30
CA ARG A 201 -4.90 -22.92 -9.49
C ARG A 201 -4.50 -23.44 -8.12
N GLU A 202 -4.48 -24.76 -7.99
CA GLU A 202 -3.76 -25.45 -6.91
C GLU A 202 -2.23 -25.22 -7.00
N GLU A 203 -1.75 -24.64 -8.11
CA GLU A 203 -0.33 -24.40 -8.39
C GLU A 203 0.08 -22.94 -8.23
N GLU A 204 1.29 -22.74 -7.69
CA GLU A 204 1.98 -21.45 -7.64
C GLU A 204 2.05 -20.79 -9.03
N PRO A 205 2.00 -19.45 -9.13
CA PRO A 205 2.32 -18.76 -10.38
C PRO A 205 3.78 -19.04 -10.74
N THR A 206 3.99 -20.11 -11.50
CA THR A 206 5.30 -20.49 -12.01
C THR A 206 5.74 -19.46 -13.05
N GLY A 207 6.61 -18.55 -12.65
CA GLY A 207 7.40 -17.72 -13.57
C GLY A 207 6.67 -16.59 -14.30
N GLU A 208 5.53 -16.10 -13.81
CA GLU A 208 4.84 -14.97 -14.44
C GLU A 208 5.52 -13.63 -14.06
N GLY A 209 5.96 -12.86 -15.08
CA GLY A 209 6.69 -11.60 -14.90
C GLY A 209 5.85 -10.47 -14.27
N ALA A 210 6.51 -9.56 -13.54
CA ALA A 210 5.85 -8.44 -12.85
C ALA A 210 5.04 -7.51 -13.78
N GLY A 211 5.39 -7.42 -15.08
CA GLY A 211 4.59 -6.70 -16.06
C GLY A 211 3.23 -7.35 -16.33
N LYS A 212 3.16 -8.69 -16.36
CA LYS A 212 1.89 -9.43 -16.50
C LYS A 212 0.97 -9.18 -15.31
N LEU A 213 1.48 -9.31 -14.08
CA LEU A 213 0.71 -9.04 -12.87
C LEU A 213 0.21 -7.59 -12.81
N PHE A 214 1.05 -6.64 -13.20
CA PHE A 214 0.64 -5.24 -13.28
C PHE A 214 -0.46 -5.03 -14.33
N PHE A 215 -0.37 -5.67 -15.50
CA PHE A 215 -1.42 -5.59 -16.51
C PHE A 215 -2.74 -6.22 -16.04
N GLU A 216 -2.71 -7.37 -15.37
CA GLU A 216 -3.89 -8.00 -14.77
C GLU A 216 -4.53 -7.09 -13.72
N PHE A 217 -3.73 -6.47 -12.86
CA PHE A 217 -4.19 -5.47 -11.89
C PHE A 217 -4.89 -4.29 -12.56
N ILE A 218 -4.28 -3.68 -13.59
CA ILE A 218 -4.88 -2.56 -14.33
C ILE A 218 -6.18 -3.00 -15.03
N THR A 219 -6.21 -4.20 -15.59
CA THR A 219 -7.38 -4.75 -16.30
C THR A 219 -8.55 -4.99 -15.34
N MET A 220 -8.27 -5.49 -14.13
CA MET A 220 -9.27 -5.76 -13.10
C MET A 220 -10.07 -4.52 -12.68
N PHE A 221 -9.44 -3.35 -12.72
CA PHE A 221 -10.01 -2.08 -12.24
C PHE A 221 -10.30 -1.07 -13.36
N GLN A 222 -10.19 -1.43 -14.64
CA GLN A 222 -10.43 -0.50 -15.76
C GLN A 222 -11.86 0.10 -15.78
N ASP A 223 -12.84 -0.64 -15.22
CA ASP A 223 -14.25 -0.25 -15.13
C ASP A 223 -14.67 0.09 -13.68
N LEU A 224 -13.72 0.58 -12.87
CA LEU A 224 -13.89 0.87 -11.44
C LEU A 224 -15.17 1.66 -11.12
N GLU A 225 -15.40 2.81 -11.79
CA GLU A 225 -16.58 3.66 -11.55
C GLU A 225 -17.90 2.96 -11.88
N LYS A 226 -17.93 2.07 -12.88
CA LYS A 226 -19.13 1.31 -13.21
C LYS A 226 -19.39 0.25 -12.14
N LYS A 227 -18.37 -0.51 -11.76
CA LYS A 227 -18.49 -1.62 -10.79
C LYS A 227 -18.78 -1.12 -9.37
N SER A 228 -18.26 0.05 -8.98
CA SER A 228 -18.43 0.59 -7.62
C SER A 228 -19.88 0.94 -7.26
N LYS A 229 -20.78 1.00 -8.26
CA LYS A 229 -22.23 1.22 -8.07
C LYS A 229 -22.93 0.03 -7.44
N ASP A 230 -22.52 -1.18 -7.84
CA ASP A 230 -23.22 -2.43 -7.50
C ASP A 230 -22.40 -3.33 -6.57
N ALA A 231 -21.07 -3.12 -6.51
CA ALA A 231 -20.14 -3.93 -5.75
C ALA A 231 -19.05 -3.10 -5.06
N TYR A 232 -18.42 -3.71 -4.06
CA TYR A 232 -17.25 -3.20 -3.36
C TYR A 232 -16.06 -4.15 -3.48
N ILE A 233 -14.87 -3.66 -3.15
CA ILE A 233 -13.65 -4.47 -3.13
C ILE A 233 -13.51 -5.10 -1.74
N SER A 234 -13.74 -6.40 -1.63
CA SER A 234 -13.63 -7.10 -0.35
C SER A 234 -12.20 -7.55 -0.07
N THR A 235 -11.52 -6.74 0.74
CA THR A 235 -10.35 -6.98 1.61
C THR A 235 -10.06 -8.40 2.06
N PHE A 236 -11.15 -9.08 2.35
CA PHE A 236 -11.16 -10.34 3.06
C PHE A 236 -11.48 -11.53 2.17
N GLU A 237 -12.18 -11.30 1.05
CA GLU A 237 -12.53 -12.35 0.09
C GLU A 237 -11.73 -12.31 -1.20
N GLY A 238 -10.97 -11.23 -1.44
CA GLY A 238 -10.13 -11.14 -2.63
C GLY A 238 -10.90 -10.86 -3.92
N LYS A 239 -12.09 -10.28 -3.83
CA LYS A 239 -12.95 -10.11 -5.02
C LYS A 239 -13.89 -8.93 -4.89
N TRP A 240 -14.42 -8.56 -6.04
CA TRP A 240 -15.63 -7.75 -6.13
C TRP A 240 -16.78 -8.48 -5.44
N THR A 241 -17.42 -7.82 -4.48
CA THR A 241 -18.52 -8.36 -3.70
C THR A 241 -19.72 -7.43 -3.81
N ASN A 242 -20.87 -7.98 -4.17
CA ASN A 242 -22.09 -7.19 -4.35
C ASN A 242 -22.57 -6.62 -3.01
N TYR A 243 -23.12 -5.40 -3.04
CA TYR A 243 -23.77 -4.83 -1.86
C TYR A 243 -25.00 -5.66 -1.47
N VAL A 244 -25.14 -5.95 -0.18
CA VAL A 244 -26.40 -6.49 0.35
C VAL A 244 -27.41 -5.32 0.44
N LYS A 245 -28.66 -5.52 -0.01
CA LYS A 245 -29.73 -4.52 -0.29
C LYS A 245 -30.03 -3.44 0.80
N LYS A 246 -29.31 -3.40 1.93
CA LYS A 246 -29.42 -2.38 3.00
C LYS A 246 -28.08 -1.85 3.53
N GLN A 247 -26.93 -2.25 2.98
CA GLN A 247 -25.61 -1.77 3.41
C GLN A 247 -25.02 -0.79 2.39
N ASN A 248 -24.65 0.41 2.86
CA ASN A 248 -23.75 1.36 2.20
C ASN A 248 -24.29 2.16 1.00
N GLN A 249 -25.56 2.59 1.02
CA GLN A 249 -26.13 3.50 0.00
C GLN A 249 -25.45 4.87 -0.13
N HIS A 250 -24.48 5.20 0.73
CA HIS A 250 -23.81 6.49 0.76
C HIS A 250 -22.31 6.42 0.43
N THR A 251 -21.76 5.24 0.11
CA THR A 251 -20.33 5.07 -0.16
C THR A 251 -20.07 4.93 -1.66
N ILE A 252 -19.33 5.90 -2.22
CA ILE A 252 -19.07 6.02 -3.67
C ILE A 252 -18.09 4.94 -4.17
N LEU A 253 -17.10 4.61 -3.35
CA LEU A 253 -16.16 3.51 -3.56
C LEU A 253 -15.83 2.91 -2.19
N LEU A 254 -16.16 1.64 -2.00
CA LEU A 254 -15.79 0.91 -0.80
C LEU A 254 -14.67 -0.07 -1.10
N ILE A 255 -13.58 0.09 -0.37
CA ILE A 255 -12.53 -0.91 -0.25
C ILE A 255 -12.48 -1.28 1.22
N GLU A 256 -12.72 -2.55 1.50
CA GLU A 256 -12.80 -3.06 2.86
C GLU A 256 -11.43 -2.99 3.56
N ASP A 257 -11.40 -2.63 4.84
CA ASP A 257 -10.20 -2.84 5.66
C ASP A 257 -10.15 -4.31 6.13
N PRO A 258 -9.07 -5.06 5.85
CA PRO A 258 -9.02 -6.48 6.19
C PRO A 258 -8.86 -6.71 7.70
N PHE A 259 -8.38 -5.72 8.45
CA PHE A 259 -8.05 -5.81 9.86
C PHE A 259 -9.09 -5.13 10.77
N GLU A 260 -9.87 -4.17 10.27
CA GLU A 260 -10.93 -3.53 11.07
C GLU A 260 -12.03 -4.50 11.49
N ARG A 261 -12.34 -5.51 10.66
CA ARG A 261 -13.29 -6.56 11.10
C ARG A 261 -12.78 -7.32 12.32
N MET A 262 -11.48 -7.32 12.57
CA MET A 262 -10.88 -7.93 13.76
C MET A 262 -11.02 -7.03 15.01
N ARG A 263 -11.13 -5.70 14.87
CA ARG A 263 -11.22 -4.75 15.99
C ARG A 263 -12.54 -4.76 16.79
N GLY A 264 -13.63 -5.28 16.23
CA GLY A 264 -15.00 -5.14 16.78
C GLY A 264 -15.31 -5.84 18.12
N GLY A 265 -14.33 -6.03 19.01
CA GLY A 265 -14.48 -6.67 20.31
C GLY A 265 -14.76 -8.18 20.22
N PRO A 266 -15.26 -8.83 21.29
CA PRO A 266 -15.81 -10.17 21.21
C PRO A 266 -16.99 -10.21 20.22
N LEU A 267 -17.17 -11.33 19.52
CA LEU A 267 -18.36 -11.53 18.69
C LEU A 267 -19.60 -11.50 19.59
N LYS A 268 -20.62 -10.71 19.20
CA LYS A 268 -21.89 -10.59 19.97
C LYS A 268 -22.64 -11.92 20.11
N SER A 269 -22.27 -12.93 19.32
CA SER A 269 -22.82 -14.28 19.34
C SER A 269 -21.69 -15.30 19.13
N PRO A 270 -21.71 -16.44 19.84
CA PRO A 270 -20.76 -17.55 19.62
C PRO A 270 -20.77 -18.12 18.20
N PHE A 271 -21.88 -17.91 17.46
CA PHE A 271 -22.05 -18.38 16.09
C PHE A 271 -21.75 -17.30 15.03
N ALA A 272 -21.61 -16.03 15.45
CA ALA A 272 -21.26 -14.97 14.53
C ALA A 272 -19.82 -15.17 14.06
N ARG A 273 -19.57 -15.05 12.76
CA ARG A 273 -18.23 -15.11 12.20
C ARG A 273 -17.71 -13.70 11.95
N ILE A 274 -16.40 -13.51 11.93
CA ILE A 274 -15.76 -12.21 11.60
C ILE A 274 -16.28 -11.67 10.25
N LYS A 275 -16.55 -12.57 9.30
CA LYS A 275 -17.14 -12.27 7.98
C LYS A 275 -18.55 -11.66 8.04
N ASP A 276 -19.24 -11.77 9.17
CA ASP A 276 -20.60 -11.26 9.36
C ASP A 276 -20.58 -9.81 9.93
N ARG A 277 -19.40 -9.29 10.31
CA ARG A 277 -19.23 -7.87 10.68
C ARG A 277 -19.31 -6.97 9.44
N ARG A 278 -19.84 -5.75 9.61
CA ARG A 278 -19.93 -4.77 8.53
C ARG A 278 -18.52 -4.40 8.03
N PRO A 279 -18.27 -4.36 6.71
CA PRO A 279 -16.99 -3.90 6.18
C PRO A 279 -16.79 -2.41 6.48
N GLU A 280 -15.63 -2.05 7.04
CA GLU A 280 -15.20 -0.65 7.14
C GLU A 280 -14.50 -0.23 5.85
N ASN A 281 -14.72 1.02 5.44
CA ASN A 281 -14.06 1.57 4.26
C ASN A 281 -12.74 2.22 4.67
N ILE A 282 -11.63 1.78 4.08
CA ILE A 282 -10.33 2.44 4.23
C ILE A 282 -10.25 3.80 3.54
N LEU A 283 -11.10 4.02 2.53
CA LEU A 283 -11.18 5.28 1.82
C LEU A 283 -12.12 6.23 2.56
N LEU A 284 -11.58 6.92 3.55
CA LEU A 284 -12.28 8.01 4.24
C LEU A 284 -12.29 9.23 3.29
N ASN A 285 -13.47 9.75 2.98
CA ASN A 285 -13.68 10.99 2.20
C ASN A 285 -13.47 10.92 0.66
N THR A 286 -13.73 9.77 0.03
CA THR A 286 -13.80 9.71 -1.44
C THR A 286 -15.10 10.34 -1.96
N ASP A 287 -14.98 11.40 -2.76
CA ASP A 287 -16.10 12.02 -3.49
C ASP A 287 -16.17 11.50 -4.95
N HIS A 288 -17.17 11.93 -5.71
CA HIS A 288 -17.32 11.52 -7.11
C HIS A 288 -16.16 11.99 -8.00
N ARG A 289 -15.53 13.12 -7.68
CA ARG A 289 -14.36 13.61 -8.44
C ARG A 289 -13.15 12.72 -8.18
N HIS A 290 -12.94 12.32 -6.93
CA HIS A 290 -11.89 11.37 -6.54
C HIS A 290 -12.08 10.02 -7.23
N LEU A 291 -13.29 9.42 -7.17
CA LEU A 291 -13.58 8.16 -7.88
C LEU A 291 -13.31 8.30 -9.38
N LYS A 292 -13.79 9.39 -10.01
CA LYS A 292 -13.59 9.61 -11.44
C LYS A 292 -12.10 9.71 -11.80
N ARG A 293 -11.31 10.47 -11.03
CA ARG A 293 -9.85 10.57 -11.22
C ARG A 293 -9.18 9.19 -11.18
N ILE A 294 -9.51 8.38 -10.17
CA ILE A 294 -8.95 7.03 -10.03
C ILE A 294 -9.38 6.13 -11.20
N SER A 295 -10.66 6.15 -11.55
CA SER A 295 -11.21 5.34 -12.64
C SER A 295 -10.61 5.73 -14.00
N ASP A 296 -10.45 7.02 -14.26
CA ASP A 296 -9.81 7.52 -15.47
C ASP A 296 -8.33 7.09 -15.54
N ALA A 297 -7.61 7.08 -14.41
CA ALA A 297 -6.22 6.60 -14.36
C ALA A 297 -6.13 5.12 -14.76
N PHE A 298 -6.98 4.25 -14.20
CA PHE A 298 -7.02 2.83 -14.58
C PHE A 298 -7.38 2.64 -16.06
N LYS A 299 -8.46 3.28 -16.52
CA LYS A 299 -8.94 3.18 -17.90
C LYS A 299 -7.92 3.67 -18.92
N ASN A 300 -7.25 4.79 -18.64
CA ASN A 300 -6.23 5.34 -19.52
C ASN A 300 -4.97 4.47 -19.53
N THR A 301 -4.53 3.98 -18.36
CA THR A 301 -3.40 3.03 -18.27
C THR A 301 -3.68 1.76 -19.06
N TYR A 302 -4.89 1.19 -18.93
CA TYR A 302 -5.30 0.02 -19.70
C TYR A 302 -5.22 0.29 -21.21
N LYS A 303 -5.81 1.39 -21.69
CA LYS A 303 -5.76 1.82 -23.10
C LYS A 303 -4.33 2.02 -23.61
N GLU A 304 -3.43 2.53 -22.78
CA GLU A 304 -2.01 2.68 -23.13
C GLU A 304 -1.31 1.33 -23.30
N ILE A 305 -1.56 0.37 -22.40
CA ILE A 305 -0.95 -0.96 -22.48
C ILE A 305 -1.44 -1.71 -23.73
N ILE A 306 -2.73 -1.59 -24.10
CA ILE A 306 -3.29 -2.28 -25.28
C ILE A 306 -3.16 -1.51 -26.60
N GLY A 307 -2.92 -0.20 -26.55
CA GLY A 307 -2.99 0.74 -27.67
C GLY A 307 -1.70 0.91 -28.47
N LYS A 308 -1.77 1.68 -29.58
CA LYS A 308 -0.65 1.97 -30.49
C LYS A 308 0.05 3.34 -30.29
N ASN A 309 -0.46 4.22 -29.42
CA ASN A 309 -0.05 5.63 -29.41
C ASN A 309 1.05 5.94 -28.36
N LYS A 310 2.09 6.68 -28.79
CA LYS A 310 3.43 6.69 -28.18
C LYS A 310 3.84 7.95 -27.42
N ARG A 311 2.98 8.94 -27.25
CA ARG A 311 3.39 10.24 -26.67
C ARG A 311 2.62 10.55 -25.38
N THR A 312 3.41 10.76 -24.32
CA THR A 312 3.04 10.97 -22.92
C THR A 312 2.12 9.92 -22.33
N SER A 313 2.74 8.87 -21.80
CA SER A 313 2.03 7.73 -21.21
C SER A 313 2.39 7.66 -19.73
N ILE A 314 1.43 7.33 -18.86
CA ILE A 314 1.65 7.19 -17.42
C ILE A 314 2.82 6.23 -17.11
N LEU A 315 3.00 5.22 -17.95
CA LEU A 315 4.11 4.27 -17.89
C LEU A 315 5.48 4.96 -18.07
N HIS A 316 5.54 6.07 -18.81
CA HIS A 316 6.77 6.87 -18.95
C HIS A 316 7.04 7.73 -17.72
N LYS A 317 5.99 8.34 -17.15
CA LYS A 317 6.10 9.06 -15.87
C LYS A 317 6.62 8.14 -14.77
N MET A 318 6.27 6.85 -14.80
CA MET A 318 6.82 5.85 -13.88
C MET A 318 8.34 5.69 -14.00
N MET A 319 8.96 5.93 -15.16
CA MET A 319 10.43 5.88 -15.35
C MET A 319 11.18 7.16 -14.92
N GLY A 320 10.47 8.22 -14.54
CA GLY A 320 11.08 9.46 -14.07
C GLY A 320 11.83 10.29 -15.14
N PRO A 321 12.26 11.52 -14.78
CA PRO A 321 12.71 12.53 -15.74
C PRO A 321 14.02 12.22 -16.47
N ASN A 322 14.91 11.40 -15.89
CA ASN A 322 16.23 11.08 -16.46
C ASN A 322 16.17 10.05 -17.61
N VAL A 323 15.07 9.31 -17.76
CA VAL A 323 14.88 8.33 -18.84
C VAL A 323 14.15 8.95 -20.05
N GLU A 324 13.30 9.96 -19.81
CA GLU A 324 12.64 10.72 -20.89
C GLU A 324 13.65 11.41 -21.82
N LYS A 325 14.75 11.95 -21.27
CA LYS A 325 15.82 12.59 -22.05
C LYS A 325 16.58 11.62 -22.98
N ARG A 326 16.81 10.37 -22.57
CA ARG A 326 17.48 9.35 -23.39
C ARG A 326 16.62 8.85 -24.56
N ARG A 327 15.31 9.09 -24.51
CA ARG A 327 14.33 8.56 -25.47
C ARG A 327 14.01 9.48 -26.64
N ALA A 328 14.38 10.77 -26.61
CA ALA A 328 14.31 11.60 -27.81
C ALA A 328 15.04 10.97 -29.02
N GLN A 329 15.90 9.97 -28.79
CA GLN A 329 16.74 9.31 -29.77
C GLN A 329 16.26 7.91 -30.22
N THR A 330 15.39 7.20 -29.49
CA THR A 330 15.04 5.79 -29.81
C THR A 330 13.56 5.45 -29.51
N GLY A 331 12.79 5.13 -30.55
CA GLY A 331 11.35 4.91 -30.47
C GLY A 331 10.93 3.66 -29.67
N PHE A 332 9.79 3.74 -28.98
CA PHE A 332 9.25 2.70 -28.08
C PHE A 332 8.16 1.86 -28.77
N ASN A 333 8.12 0.54 -28.64
CA ASN A 333 7.02 -0.29 -29.17
C ASN A 333 6.70 -1.46 -28.22
N ILE A 334 5.65 -1.31 -27.41
CA ILE A 334 5.24 -2.29 -26.38
C ILE A 334 4.74 -3.61 -26.99
N ARG A 335 4.33 -3.59 -28.25
CA ARG A 335 3.61 -4.72 -28.88
C ARG A 335 4.49 -5.91 -29.27
N ALA A 336 5.81 -5.74 -29.31
CA ALA A 336 6.68 -6.73 -29.94
C ALA A 336 6.76 -8.08 -29.18
N THR A 337 6.41 -8.13 -27.89
CA THR A 337 6.50 -9.36 -27.10
C THR A 337 5.48 -9.39 -25.96
N LEU A 338 4.18 -9.29 -26.27
CA LEU A 338 3.18 -9.83 -25.35
C LEU A 338 3.25 -11.35 -25.44
N ASP A 339 3.54 -12.00 -24.32
CA ASP A 339 3.65 -13.44 -24.22
C ASP A 339 2.31 -14.13 -24.56
N PRO A 340 2.32 -15.41 -24.97
CA PRO A 340 1.11 -16.14 -25.34
C PRO A 340 0.02 -16.16 -24.25
N ALA A 341 0.36 -16.14 -22.97
CA ALA A 341 -0.59 -16.09 -21.87
C ALA A 341 -1.28 -14.73 -21.78
N THR A 342 -0.56 -13.63 -21.93
CA THR A 342 -1.17 -12.28 -21.97
C THR A 342 -2.10 -12.11 -23.18
N LYS A 343 -1.76 -12.71 -24.33
CA LYS A 343 -2.65 -12.78 -25.51
C LYS A 343 -3.91 -13.63 -25.26
N LYS A 344 -3.82 -14.67 -24.42
CA LYS A 344 -4.96 -15.52 -24.03
C LYS A 344 -5.95 -14.76 -23.14
N ILE A 345 -5.45 -13.96 -22.19
CA ILE A 345 -6.25 -13.10 -21.32
C ILE A 345 -7.00 -12.04 -22.14
N LEU A 346 -6.35 -11.40 -23.11
CA LEU A 346 -6.99 -10.44 -24.02
C LEU A 346 -8.15 -11.05 -24.83
N LYS A 347 -8.07 -12.34 -25.18
CA LYS A 347 -9.17 -13.06 -25.86
C LYS A 347 -10.30 -13.47 -24.93
N GLN A 348 -10.06 -13.55 -23.62
CA GLN A 348 -11.04 -13.92 -22.59
C GLN A 348 -11.68 -12.72 -21.89
N ALA A 349 -11.08 -11.52 -22.00
CA ALA A 349 -11.62 -10.29 -21.44
C ALA A 349 -13.09 -9.97 -21.81
N PRO A 350 -13.61 -10.32 -23.00
CA PRO A 350 -15.05 -10.17 -23.30
C PRO A 350 -15.96 -11.21 -22.63
N LYS A 351 -15.39 -12.25 -22.00
CA LYS A 351 -16.13 -13.36 -21.36
C LYS A 351 -16.09 -13.34 -19.83
N LEU A 352 -15.43 -12.34 -19.23
CA LEU A 352 -15.45 -12.05 -17.79
C LEU A 352 -16.34 -10.82 -17.46
N LEU A 353 -17.26 -10.48 -18.38
CA LEU A 353 -18.25 -9.41 -18.27
C LEU A 353 -19.39 -9.79 -17.32
#